data_AF-A0A3N5M8Z1-F1
#
_entry.id   AF-A0A3N5M8Z1-F1
#
_cell.length_a   1.000
_cell.length_b   1.000
_cell.length_c   1.000
_cell.angle_alpha   90.00
_cell.angle_beta   90.00
_cell.angle_gamma   90.00
#
_symmetry.space_group_name_H-M   'P 1'
#
loop_
_entity.id
_entity.type
_entity.pdbx_description
1 polymer ?
#
loop_
_entity_poly.entity_id
_entity_poly.type
_entity_poly.pdbx_seq_one_letter_code
_entity_poly.pdbx_strand_id
1 'polypeptide(L)'
;MTQVAAITKGFPPNYYTQDELIAALRAYWSTRHVNLDRLERFHRNVSVEGRYLALPLHQYPLLTGFGRRNDAWIQSALELGENVVCSLLDKAGLGA
;
A
#
# COMPACT_ATOMS: atom_id res chain seq x y z
N MET A 1 35.74 -5.18 3.90
CA MET A 1 35.09 -4.33 2.88
C MET A 1 33.62 -4.75 2.84
N THR A 2 32.67 -3.86 3.03
CA THR A 2 31.23 -4.20 3.12
C THR A 2 30.61 -4.24 1.73
N GLN A 3 29.76 -5.24 1.44
CA GLN A 3 29.07 -5.39 0.14
C GLN A 3 27.57 -5.64 0.32
N VAL A 4 26.78 -5.32 -0.71
CA VAL A 4 25.38 -5.75 -0.79
C VAL A 4 25.34 -7.18 -1.33
N ALA A 5 24.91 -8.13 -0.49
CA ALA A 5 24.87 -9.55 -0.86
C ALA A 5 23.65 -9.92 -1.72
N ALA A 6 22.50 -9.32 -1.45
CA ALA A 6 21.27 -9.52 -2.21
C ALA A 6 20.34 -8.31 -2.09
N ILE A 7 19.37 -8.22 -3.02
CA ILE A 7 18.28 -7.24 -3.00
C ILE A 7 16.99 -7.96 -3.39
N THR A 8 15.91 -7.67 -2.69
CA THR A 8 14.56 -8.08 -3.07
C THR A 8 13.55 -6.97 -2.81
N LYS A 9 12.32 -7.16 -3.28
CA LYS A 9 11.18 -6.27 -3.05
C LYS A 9 9.93 -7.10 -2.88
N GLY A 10 8.98 -6.58 -2.11
CA GLY A 10 7.64 -7.15 -1.99
C GLY A 10 6.61 -6.06 -1.92
N PHE A 11 5.40 -6.40 -2.31
CA PHE A 11 4.23 -5.53 -2.26
C PHE A 11 3.11 -6.27 -1.54
N PRO A 12 2.21 -5.56 -0.85
CA PRO A 12 0.97 -6.17 -0.37
C PRO A 12 0.09 -6.60 -1.55
N PRO A 13 -0.88 -7.50 -1.37
CA PRO A 13 -1.52 -8.19 -2.49
C PRO A 13 -2.53 -7.35 -3.28
N ASN A 14 -3.03 -6.23 -2.74
CA ASN A 14 -4.18 -5.52 -3.30
C ASN A 14 -3.74 -4.44 -4.29
N TYR A 15 -3.54 -4.79 -5.56
CA TYR A 15 -3.27 -3.82 -6.62
C TYR A 15 -4.54 -3.12 -7.08
N TYR A 16 -4.45 -1.80 -7.25
CA TYR A 16 -5.49 -0.99 -7.87
C TYR A 16 -4.87 0.01 -8.83
N THR A 17 -5.49 0.19 -9.98
CA THR A 17 -5.16 1.24 -10.94
C THR A 17 -5.43 2.62 -10.34
N GLN A 18 -4.77 3.63 -10.90
CA GLN A 18 -4.96 5.01 -10.49
C GLN A 18 -6.42 5.46 -10.67
N ASP A 19 -7.11 5.00 -11.72
CA ASP A 19 -8.52 5.32 -11.95
C ASP A 19 -9.45 4.68 -10.91
N GLU A 20 -9.21 3.42 -10.51
CA GLU A 20 -9.96 2.78 -9.41
C GLU A 20 -9.78 3.54 -8.10
N LEU A 21 -8.55 3.96 -7.80
CA LEU A 21 -8.24 4.74 -6.59
C LEU A 21 -8.90 6.13 -6.63
N ILE A 22 -8.87 6.83 -7.76
CA ILE A 22 -9.56 8.12 -7.94
C ILE A 22 -11.06 7.94 -7.71
N ALA A 23 -11.69 6.90 -8.28
CA ALA A 23 -13.11 6.64 -8.10
C ALA A 23 -13.47 6.37 -6.63
N ALA A 24 -12.68 5.55 -5.93
CA ALA A 24 -12.87 5.26 -4.52
C ALA A 24 -12.71 6.50 -3.63
N LEU A 25 -11.69 7.33 -3.91
CA LEU A 25 -11.45 8.58 -3.18
C LEU A 25 -12.57 9.59 -3.43
N ARG A 26 -13.06 9.71 -4.66
CA ARG A 26 -14.19 10.58 -5.02
C ARG A 26 -15.45 10.18 -4.25
N ALA A 27 -15.75 8.88 -4.18
CA ALA A 27 -16.86 8.37 -3.38
C ALA A 27 -16.69 8.71 -1.88
N TYR A 28 -15.50 8.46 -1.32
CA TYR A 28 -15.21 8.67 0.10
C TYR A 28 -15.20 10.15 0.54
N TRP A 29 -14.83 11.06 -0.36
CA TRP A 29 -14.72 12.50 -0.09
C TRP A 29 -15.90 13.33 -0.57
N SER A 30 -16.85 12.73 -1.30
CA SER A 30 -18.06 13.40 -1.80
C SER A 30 -18.80 14.22 -0.74
N THR A 31 -18.72 13.81 0.53
CA THR A 31 -19.38 14.46 1.67
C THR A 31 -18.44 15.30 2.55
N ARG A 32 -17.15 15.39 2.21
CA ARG A 32 -16.11 15.93 3.11
C ARG A 32 -15.26 17.07 2.54
N HIS A 33 -15.19 17.24 1.22
CA HIS A 33 -14.28 18.21 0.58
C HIS A 33 -14.99 19.11 -0.44
N VAL A 34 -14.56 20.37 -0.49
CA VAL A 34 -15.20 21.41 -1.31
C VAL A 34 -14.75 21.39 -2.79
N ASN A 35 -13.66 20.71 -3.13
CA ASN A 35 -13.13 20.70 -4.52
C ASN A 35 -12.51 19.35 -4.94
N LEU A 36 -13.38 18.39 -5.27
CA LEU A 36 -12.99 17.05 -5.72
C LEU A 36 -12.25 17.07 -7.06
N ASP A 37 -12.63 17.96 -7.97
CA ASP A 37 -12.04 17.99 -9.32
C ASP A 37 -10.56 18.43 -9.29
N ARG A 38 -10.19 19.31 -8.34
CA ARG A 38 -8.77 19.65 -8.11
C ARG A 38 -7.98 18.46 -7.58
N LEU A 39 -8.54 17.69 -6.65
CA LEU A 39 -7.91 16.49 -6.10
C LEU A 39 -7.74 15.44 -7.20
N GLU A 40 -8.79 15.18 -7.99
CA GLU A 40 -8.72 14.27 -9.12
C GLU A 40 -7.64 14.68 -10.12
N ARG A 41 -7.61 15.96 -10.54
CA ARG A 41 -6.57 16.46 -11.45
C ARG A 41 -5.16 16.29 -10.87
N PHE A 42 -4.98 16.50 -9.57
CA PHE A 42 -3.70 16.23 -8.92
C PHE A 42 -3.35 14.74 -9.04
N HIS A 43 -4.26 13.85 -8.66
CA HIS A 43 -4.06 12.41 -8.73
C HIS A 43 -3.78 11.92 -10.17
N ARG A 44 -4.36 12.53 -11.21
CA ARG A 44 -4.05 12.15 -12.61
C ARG A 44 -2.63 12.54 -13.05
N ASN A 45 -2.04 13.55 -12.43
CA ASN A 45 -0.76 14.13 -12.86
C ASN A 45 0.46 13.64 -12.05
N VAL A 46 0.33 12.64 -11.19
CA VAL A 46 1.46 12.10 -10.40
C VAL A 46 2.28 11.01 -11.10
N SER A 47 1.95 10.67 -12.36
CA SER A 47 2.61 9.60 -13.13
C SER A 47 2.65 8.25 -12.42
N VAL A 48 1.58 7.90 -11.72
CA VAL A 48 1.38 6.60 -11.07
C VAL A 48 0.28 5.86 -11.81
N GLU A 49 0.58 4.67 -12.34
CA GLU A 49 -0.40 3.80 -13.02
C GLU A 49 -1.30 3.06 -12.03
N GLY A 50 -0.77 2.71 -10.86
CA GLY A 50 -1.49 2.01 -9.81
C GLY A 50 -0.66 1.80 -8.56
N ARG A 51 -1.29 1.30 -7.51
CA ARG A 51 -0.65 1.08 -6.20
C ARG A 51 -1.10 -0.22 -5.58
N TYR A 52 -0.19 -0.84 -4.84
CA TYR A 52 -0.50 -1.94 -3.95
C TYR A 52 -0.89 -1.40 -2.58
N LEU A 53 -2.07 -1.78 -2.08
CA LEU A 53 -2.58 -1.42 -0.77
C LEU A 53 -2.46 -2.60 0.20
N ALA A 54 -2.20 -2.28 1.47
CA ALA A 54 -2.10 -3.26 2.55
C ALA A 54 -3.39 -4.05 2.74
N LEU A 55 -4.54 -3.37 2.60
CA LEU A 55 -5.87 -3.96 2.72
C LEU A 55 -6.68 -3.75 1.43
N PRO A 56 -7.73 -4.56 1.21
CA PRO A 56 -8.72 -4.27 0.18
C PRO A 56 -9.37 -2.88 0.36
N LEU A 57 -9.66 -2.17 -0.73
CA LEU A 57 -10.19 -0.80 -0.71
C LEU A 57 -11.42 -0.62 0.20
N HIS A 58 -12.34 -1.58 0.20
CA HIS A 58 -13.58 -1.52 0.98
C HIS A 58 -13.37 -1.58 2.51
N GLN A 59 -12.19 -1.99 2.98
CA GLN A 59 -11.90 -2.06 4.42
C GLN A 59 -11.45 -0.71 5.00
N TYR A 60 -10.86 0.17 4.19
CA TYR A 60 -10.33 1.46 4.67
C TYR A 60 -11.37 2.34 5.38
N PRO A 61 -12.63 2.47 4.91
CA PRO A 61 -13.66 3.23 5.62
C PRO A 61 -14.01 2.67 7.01
N LEU A 62 -13.73 1.39 7.27
CA LEU A 62 -14.02 0.70 8.53
C LEU A 62 -12.94 0.92 9.61
N LEU A 63 -11.79 1.49 9.23
CA LEU A 63 -10.65 1.77 10.11
C LEU A 63 -10.87 3.07 10.91
N THR A 64 -11.82 3.00 11.84
CA THR A 64 -12.14 4.08 12.75
C THR A 64 -11.25 4.06 14.00
N GLY A 65 -10.69 5.21 14.35
CA GLY A 65 -9.78 5.36 15.49
C GLY A 65 -8.35 4.88 15.21
N PHE A 66 -7.45 5.15 16.16
CA PHE A 66 -6.03 4.84 16.04
C PHE A 66 -5.76 3.34 16.19
N GLY A 67 -6.38 2.66 17.17
CA GLY A 67 -6.16 1.25 17.46
C GLY A 67 -6.35 0.35 16.23
N ARG A 68 -7.52 0.42 15.58
CA ARG A 68 -7.81 -0.38 14.39
C ARG A 68 -6.83 -0.14 13.23
N ARG A 69 -6.38 1.11 13.05
CA ARG A 69 -5.38 1.44 12.02
C ARG A 69 -4.02 0.84 12.38
N ASN A 70 -3.66 0.86 13.66
CA ASN A 70 -2.42 0.30 14.15
C ASN A 70 -2.41 -1.24 14.06
N ASP A 71 -3.51 -1.89 14.41
CA ASP A 71 -3.65 -3.35 14.30
C ASP A 71 -3.52 -3.81 12.84
N ALA A 72 -4.20 -3.11 11.93
CA ALA A 72 -4.07 -3.33 10.48
C ALA A 72 -2.62 -3.14 10.00
N TRP A 73 -1.95 -2.10 10.47
CA TRP A 73 -0.55 -1.84 10.12
C TRP A 73 0.37 -2.95 10.61
N ILE A 74 0.25 -3.35 11.88
CA ILE A 74 1.08 -4.41 12.48
C ILE A 74 0.93 -5.70 11.68
N GLN A 75 -0.31 -6.13 11.42
CA GLN A 75 -0.57 -7.36 10.68
C GLN A 75 0.07 -7.30 9.29
N SER A 76 -0.25 -6.27 8.50
CA SER A 76 0.23 -6.17 7.12
C SER A 76 1.75 -5.99 7.03
N ALA A 77 2.35 -5.24 7.97
CA ALA A 77 3.80 -5.02 7.98
C ALA A 77 4.57 -6.28 8.37
N LEU A 78 4.06 -7.06 9.33
CA LEU A 78 4.68 -8.33 9.72
C LEU A 78 4.62 -9.34 8.58
N GLU A 79 3.43 -9.56 8.00
CA GLU A 79 3.26 -10.50 6.88
C GLU A 79 4.13 -10.13 5.68
N LEU A 80 4.13 -8.85 5.26
CA LEU A 80 4.93 -8.40 4.14
C LEU A 80 6.43 -8.46 4.46
N GLY A 81 6.81 -8.03 5.66
CA GLY A 81 8.19 -8.00 6.13
C GLY A 81 8.80 -9.40 6.18
N GLU A 82 8.09 -10.37 6.75
CA GLU A 82 8.52 -11.77 6.79
C GLU A 82 8.75 -12.32 5.38
N ASN A 83 7.77 -12.18 4.49
CA ASN A 83 7.88 -12.66 3.11
C ASN A 83 9.09 -12.06 2.37
N VAL A 84 9.30 -10.75 2.52
CA VAL A 84 10.41 -10.02 1.88
C VAL A 84 11.75 -10.43 2.48
N VAL A 85 11.85 -10.54 3.80
CA VAL A 85 13.10 -10.91 4.48
C VAL A 85 13.48 -12.35 4.18
N CYS A 86 12.54 -13.30 4.25
CA CYS A 86 12.79 -14.69 3.88
C CYS A 86 13.26 -14.79 2.42
N SER A 87 12.56 -14.14 1.49
CA SER A 87 12.97 -14.09 0.08
C SER A 87 14.36 -13.48 -0.13
N LEU A 88 14.74 -12.49 0.70
CA LEU A 88 16.07 -11.88 0.65
C LEU A 88 17.16 -12.84 1.13
N LEU A 89 16.91 -13.54 2.23
CA LEU A 89 17.83 -14.51 2.81
C LEU A 89 18.04 -15.69 1.87
N ASP A 90 16.97 -16.23 1.29
CA ASP A 90 17.04 -17.30 0.28
C ASP A 90 17.89 -16.85 -0.92
N LYS A 91 17.64 -15.63 -1.43
CA LYS A 91 18.41 -15.06 -2.55
C LYS A 91 19.88 -14.81 -2.20
N ALA A 92 20.19 -14.56 -0.93
CA ALA A 92 21.54 -14.41 -0.42
C ALA A 92 22.24 -15.76 -0.17
N GLY A 93 21.55 -16.90 -0.29
CA GLY A 93 22.05 -18.21 0.11
C GLY A 93 22.19 -18.37 1.64
N LEU A 94 21.39 -17.62 2.40
CA LEU A 94 21.35 -17.59 3.87
C LEU A 94 19.99 -18.04 4.43
N GLY A 95 19.13 -18.60 3.58
CA GLY A 95 17.87 -19.22 3.97
C GLY A 95 18.07 -20.45 4.85
N ALA A 96 17.04 -20.82 5.61
CA ALA A 96 17.01 -22.01 6.46
C ALA A 96 16.92 -23.31 5.65
#